data_AF-A0AAD9RV95-F1
#
_entry.id   AF-A0AAD9RV95-F1
#
_cell.length_a   1.000
_cell.length_b   1.000
_cell.length_c   1.000
_cell.angle_alpha   90.00
_cell.angle_beta   90.00
_cell.angle_gamma   90.00
#
_symmetry.space_group_name_H-M   'P 1'
#
loop_
_entity.id
_entity.type
_entity.pdbx_description
1 polymer ?
#
loop_
_entity_poly.entity_id
_entity_poly.type
_entity_poly.pdbx_seq_one_letter_code
_entity_poly.pdbx_strand_id
1 'polypeptide(L)' 'MTGKKAPKIEALVVGAIRRLQDAQGSTPREISNYIAQEYDVPGQEIRKQVQIALRRGVSYGILQKSKGYAAL' A
#
# COMPACT_ATOMS: atom_id res chain seq x y z
N MET A 1 -6.97 -20.14 -19.73
CA MET A 1 -5.89 -19.36 -19.10
C MET A 1 -6.54 -18.28 -18.24
N THR A 2 -6.62 -18.46 -16.93
CA THR A 2 -7.19 -17.46 -16.02
C THR A 2 -6.30 -16.23 -16.05
N GLY A 3 -6.73 -15.17 -16.76
CA GLY A 3 -6.08 -13.87 -16.73
C GLY A 3 -6.04 -13.40 -15.28
N LYS A 4 -4.88 -13.50 -14.63
CA LYS A 4 -4.64 -12.90 -13.33
C LYS A 4 -4.86 -11.40 -13.51
N LYS A 5 -6.07 -10.92 -13.19
CA LYS A 5 -6.33 -9.48 -13.11
C LYS A 5 -5.27 -8.91 -12.19
N ALA A 6 -4.59 -7.85 -12.64
CA ALA A 6 -3.63 -7.16 -11.79
C ALA A 6 -4.28 -6.91 -10.42
N PRO A 7 -3.59 -7.22 -9.30
CA PRO A 7 -4.16 -7.02 -7.99
C PRO A 7 -4.62 -5.57 -7.85
N LYS A 8 -5.83 -5.36 -7.31
CA LYS A 8 -6.33 -4.01 -7.02
C LYS A 8 -5.36 -3.31 -6.06
N ILE A 9 -5.15 -2.02 -6.24
CA ILE A 9 -4.18 -1.24 -5.46
C ILE A 9 -4.34 -1.43 -3.94
N GLU A 10 -5.57 -1.56 -3.45
CA GLU A 10 -5.84 -1.79 -2.03
C GLU A 10 -5.23 -3.10 -1.52
N ALA A 11 -5.27 -4.17 -2.32
CA ALA A 11 -4.65 -5.44 -1.98
C ALA A 11 -3.11 -5.36 -1.99
N LEU A 12 -2.55 -4.58 -2.93
CA LEU A 12 -1.12 -4.32 -2.99
C LEU A 12 -0.64 -3.56 -1.76
N VAL A 13 -1.40 -2.56 -1.31
CA VAL A 13 -1.09 -1.76 -0.11
C VAL A 13 -1.12 -2.61 1.15
N VAL A 14 -2.17 -3.42 1.35
CA VAL A 14 -2.25 -4.33 2.51
C VAL A 14 -1.13 -5.36 2.47
N GLY A 15 -0.84 -5.92 1.30
CA GLY A 15 0.27 -6.87 1.12
C GLY A 15 1.63 -6.24 1.43
N ALA A 16 1.86 -5.01 0.96
CA ALA A 16 3.09 -4.26 1.23
C ALA A 16 3.26 -3.98 2.73
N ILE A 17 2.22 -3.50 3.42
CA ILE A 17 2.27 -3.26 4.88
C ILE A 17 2.61 -4.56 5.63
N ARG A 18 1.99 -5.70 5.25
CA ARG A 18 2.29 -7.01 5.85
C ARG A 18 3.72 -7.49 5.60
N ARG A 19 4.29 -7.19 4.44
CA ARG A 19 5.66 -7.62 4.09
C ARG A 19 6.73 -6.71 4.68
N LEU A 20 6.45 -5.42 4.82
CA LEU A 20 7.37 -4.47 5.45
C LEU A 20 7.54 -4.75 6.94
N GLN A 21 6.53 -5.32 7.61
CA GLN A 21 6.57 -5.74 9.03
C GLN A 21 7.13 -4.67 10.00
N ASP A 22 6.97 -3.39 9.67
CA ASP A 22 7.46 -2.32 10.52
C ASP A 22 6.56 -2.17 11.74
N ALA A 23 7.13 -2.37 12.93
CA ALA A 23 6.42 -2.27 14.21
C ALA A 23 5.83 -0.87 14.47
N GLN A 24 6.35 0.17 13.82
CA GLN A 24 5.81 1.54 13.89
C GLN A 24 4.82 1.85 12.76
N GLY A 25 4.58 0.89 11.86
CA GLY A 25 3.85 1.06 10.60
C GLY A 25 4.75 1.60 9.49
N SER A 26 4.27 1.58 8.26
CA SER A 26 5.04 2.01 7.09
C SER A 26 4.55 3.34 6.54
N THR A 27 5.47 4.18 6.06
CA THR A 27 5.10 5.44 5.41
C THR A 27 4.47 5.18 4.05
N PRO A 28 3.63 6.11 3.53
CA PRO A 28 3.14 6.04 2.16
C PRO A 28 4.28 5.94 1.13
N ARG A 29 5.45 6.53 1.41
CA ARG A 29 6.62 6.50 0.52
C ARG A 29 7.25 5.12 0.47
N GLU A 30 7.44 4.47 1.61
CA GLU A 30 7.98 3.10 1.69
C GLU A 30 7.05 2.10 1.01
N ILE A 31 5.75 2.19 1.28
CA ILE A 31 4.73 1.35 0.65
C ILE A 31 4.75 1.55 -0.87
N SER A 32 4.80 2.80 -1.34
CA SER A 32 4.83 3.11 -2.77
C SER A 32 6.10 2.60 -3.45
N ASN A 33 7.27 2.77 -2.80
CA ASN A 33 8.54 2.31 -3.32
C ASN A 33 8.59 0.78 -3.38
N TYR A 34 8.09 0.09 -2.35
CA TYR A 34 8.00 -1.36 -2.31
C TYR A 34 7.15 -1.90 -3.46
N ILE A 35 5.95 -1.35 -3.66
CA ILE A 35 5.06 -1.77 -4.77
C ILE A 35 5.68 -1.45 -6.13
N ALA A 36 6.31 -0.28 -6.29
CA ALA A 36 6.98 0.09 -7.53
C ALA A 36 8.08 -0.91 -7.92
N GLN A 37 8.87 -1.35 -6.94
CA GLN A 37 9.94 -2.33 -7.13
C GLN A 37 9.41 -3.74 -7.40
N GLU A 38 8.44 -4.21 -6.62
CA GLU A 38 7.91 -5.57 -6.73
C GLU A 38 7.15 -5.81 -8.06
N TYR A 39 6.49 -4.78 -8.59
CA TYR A 39 5.63 -4.89 -9.78
C TYR A 39 6.15 -4.15 -11.01
N ASP A 40 7.36 -3.59 -10.94
CA ASP A 40 8.00 -2.81 -12.03
C ASP A 40 7.09 -1.70 -12.59
N VAL A 41 6.53 -0.87 -11.70
CA VAL A 41 5.61 0.22 -12.05
C VAL A 41 6.19 1.60 -11.70
N PRO A 42 5.87 2.67 -12.47
CA PRO A 42 6.37 4.00 -12.20
C PRO A 42 5.96 4.52 -10.80
N GLY A 43 6.97 4.87 -9.99
CA GLY A 43 6.76 5.34 -8.61
C GLY A 43 5.89 6.59 -8.48
N GLN A 44 5.83 7.44 -9.51
CA GLN A 44 4.98 8.64 -9.52
C GLN A 44 3.48 8.29 -9.59
N GLU A 45 3.13 7.30 -10.42
CA GLU A 45 1.75 6.88 -10.63
C GLU A 45 1.22 6.11 -9.42
N ILE A 46 2.04 5.21 -8.87
CA ILE A 46 1.65 4.37 -7.73
C ILE A 46 1.45 5.20 -6.45
N ARG A 47 2.21 6.29 -6.25
CA ARG A 47 2.12 7.15 -5.05
C ARG A 47 0.72 7.70 -4.83
N LYS A 48 0.09 8.26 -5.88
CA LYS A 48 -1.27 8.80 -5.77
C LYS A 48 -2.26 7.70 -5.40
N GLN A 49 -2.16 6.54 -6.05
CA GLN A 49 -3.07 5.42 -5.80
C GLN A 49 -2.90 4.85 -4.38
N VAL A 50 -1.65 4.71 -3.91
CA VAL A 50 -1.33 4.28 -2.53
C VAL A 50 -1.93 5.26 -1.51
N GLN A 51 -1.78 6.57 -1.69
CA GLN A 51 -2.37 7.54 -0.76
C GLN A 51 -3.89 7.43 -0.68
N ILE A 52 -4.58 7.21 -1.80
CA ILE A 52 -6.03 7.03 -1.82
C ILE A 52 -6.41 5.73 -1.12
N ALA A 53 -5.72 4.63 -1.41
CA ALA A 53 -5.95 3.33 -0.79
C ALA A 53 -5.74 3.39 0.73
N LEU A 54 -4.69 4.07 1.19
CA LEU A 54 -4.43 4.29 2.62
C LEU A 54 -5.55 5.09 3.29
N ARG A 55 -5.99 6.19 2.68
CA ARG A 55 -7.14 6.97 3.20
C ARG A 55 -8.39 6.12 3.31
N ARG A 56 -8.71 5.33 2.29
CA ARG A 56 -9.86 4.41 2.29
C ARG A 56 -9.72 3.35 3.38
N GLY A 57 -8.55 2.71 3.49
CA GLY A 57 -8.28 1.70 4.52
C GLY A 57 -8.49 2.25 5.93
N VAL A 58 -8.07 3.49 6.19
CA VAL A 58 -8.34 4.17 7.48
C VAL A 58 -9.83 4.47 7.66
N SER A 59 -10.49 5.05 6.65
CA SER A 59 -11.93 5.35 6.72
C SER A 59 -12.80 4.10 6.90
N TYR A 60 -12.37 2.95 6.39
CA TYR A 60 -13.06 1.67 6.54
C TYR A 60 -12.68 0.93 7.84
N GLY A 61 -11.76 1.47 8.65
CA GLY A 61 -11.29 0.81 9.88
C GLY A 61 -10.40 -0.41 9.65
N ILE A 62 -9.88 -0.59 8.43
CA ILE A 62 -8.97 -1.69 8.06
C ILE A 62 -7.51 -1.34 8.43
N LEU A 63 -7.15 -0.06 8.33
CA LEU A 63 -5.82 0.44 8.65
C LEU A 63 -5.89 1.41 9.82
N GLN A 64 -4.89 1.37 10.68
CA GLN A 64 -4.67 2.38 11.69
C GLN A 64 -3.65 3.41 11.22
N LYS A 65 -3.95 4.69 11.46
CA LYS A 65 -3.03 5.79 11.20
C LYS A 65 -2.28 6.13 12.48
N SER A 66 -0.99 5.80 12.53
CA SER A 66 -0.10 6.18 13.63
C SER A 66 0.90 7.22 13.13
N LYS A 67 0.91 8.45 13.66
CA LYS A 67 1.92 9.51 13.38
C LYS A 67 2.38 9.69 11.91
N GLY A 68 1.51 9.45 10.93
CA GLY A 68 1.83 9.56 9.48
C GLY A 68 2.14 8.24 8.77
N TYR A 69 2.18 7.14 9.51
CA TYR A 69 2.38 5.77 9.08
C TYR A 69 1.05 5.02 9.01
N ALA A 70 1.00 4.00 8.15
CA ALA A 70 -0.13 3.08 8.05
C ALA A 70 0.26 1.70 8.59
N ALA A 71 -0.60 1.16 9.45
CA ALA A 71 -0.50 -0.18 10.00
C ALA A 71 -1.84 -0.91 9.82
N LEU A 72 -1.80 -2.24 9.89
CA LEU A 72 -2.98 -3.10 9.92
C LEU A 72 -3.48 -3.31 11.35
#